data_AF-A0A2S3U618-F1
#
_entry.id   AF-A0A2S3U618-F1
#
_cell.length_a   1.000
_cell.length_b   1.000
_cell.length_c   1.000
_cell.angle_alpha   90.00
_cell.angle_beta   90.00
_cell.angle_gamma   90.00
#
_symmetry.space_group_name_H-M   'P 1'
#
loop_
_entity.id
_entity.type
_entity.pdbx_description
1 polymer ?
#
loop_
_entity_poly.entity_id
_entity_poly.type
_entity_poly.pdbx_seq_one_letter_code
_entity_poly.pdbx_strand_id
1 'polypeptide(L)' 'MIKPALSGRIDTLIVAADANVAGSLPAADVQLTDPIAAPDNLIDDLVDVVIAMNGQIRIIPADRMPVETAALAIMRY' A
#
# COMPACT_ATOMS: atom_id res chain seq x y z
N MET A 1 -3.05 1.30 8.39
CA MET A 1 -3.68 1.42 7.06
C MET A 1 -4.30 0.11 6.57
N ILE A 2 -3.73 -1.06 6.89
CA ILE A 2 -4.22 -2.38 6.42
C ILE A 2 -5.72 -2.61 6.66
N LYS A 3 -6.19 -2.54 7.92
CA LYS A 3 -7.61 -2.76 8.24
C LYS A 3 -8.55 -1.79 7.49
N PRO A 4 -8.31 -0.46 7.50
CA PRO A 4 -9.05 0.48 6.67
C PRO A 4 -9.08 0.15 5.17
N ALA A 5 -7.94 -0.22 4.58
CA ALA A 5 -7.81 -0.58 3.16
C ALA A 5 -8.72 -1.77 2.82
N LEU A 6 -8.59 -2.86 3.59
CA LEU A 6 -9.41 -4.08 3.40
C LEU A 6 -10.91 -3.83 3.60
N SER A 7 -11.28 -2.82 4.38
CA SER A 7 -12.68 -2.42 4.61
C SER A 7 -13.20 -1.36 3.63
N GLY A 8 -12.42 -0.95 2.62
CA GLY A 8 -12.81 0.07 1.64
C GLY A 8 -13.04 1.47 2.23
N ARG A 9 -12.36 1.79 3.35
CA ARG A 9 -12.51 3.07 4.07
C ARG A 9 -11.48 4.13 3.69
N ILE A 10 -10.52 3.79 2.83
CA ILE A 10 -9.53 4.74 2.31
C ILE A 10 -10.13 5.45 1.10
N ASP A 11 -10.17 6.77 1.16
CA ASP A 11 -10.49 7.62 0.02
C ASP A 11 -9.27 7.78 -0.88
N THR A 12 -8.16 8.25 -0.31
CA THR A 12 -6.90 8.49 -1.02
C THR A 12 -5.74 7.91 -0.22
N LEU A 13 -4.93 7.05 -0.83
CA LEU A 13 -3.66 6.58 -0.30
C LEU A 13 -2.53 7.43 -0.90
N ILE A 14 -1.74 8.06 -0.03
CA ILE A 14 -0.55 8.83 -0.41
C ILE A 14 0.69 8.00 -0.10
N VAL A 15 1.55 7.78 -1.09
CA VAL A 15 2.69 6.86 -1.00
C VAL A 15 3.99 7.62 -1.32
N ALA A 16 5.03 7.41 -0.53
CA ALA A 16 6.36 7.92 -0.82
C ALA A 16 6.96 7.16 -2.02
N ALA A 17 7.60 7.87 -2.95
CA ALA A 17 8.06 7.30 -4.22
C ALA A 17 9.13 6.18 -4.08
N ASP A 18 9.82 6.13 -2.95
CA ASP A 18 10.85 5.14 -2.59
C ASP A 18 10.38 4.20 -1.48
N ALA A 19 9.07 4.16 -1.20
CA ALA A 19 8.50 3.34 -0.14
C ALA A 19 8.73 1.85 -0.42
N ASN A 20 9.54 1.22 0.44
CA ASN A 20 9.73 -0.21 0.46
C ASN A 20 9.54 -0.71 1.90
N VAL A 21 8.45 -1.42 2.13
CA VAL A 21 8.12 -1.99 3.43
C VAL A 21 8.03 -3.50 3.28
N ALA A 22 8.98 -4.20 3.88
CA ALA A 22 9.02 -5.66 3.84
C ALA A 22 7.71 -6.26 4.40
N GLY A 23 7.13 -7.17 3.63
CA GLY A 23 5.95 -7.93 4.01
C GLY A 23 4.89 -7.92 2.92
N SER A 24 3.81 -8.66 3.15
CA SER A 24 2.72 -8.76 2.20
C SER A 24 1.37 -8.88 2.90
N LEU A 25 0.31 -8.52 2.19
CA LEU A 25 -1.05 -8.85 2.58
C LEU A 25 -1.30 -10.32 2.24
N PRO A 26 -2.05 -11.05 3.09
CA PRO A 26 -2.43 -12.42 2.76
C PRO A 26 -3.27 -12.41 1.48
N ALA A 27 -2.67 -12.85 0.38
CA ALA A 27 -3.37 -13.05 -0.88
C ALA A 27 -4.43 -14.14 -0.71
N ALA A 28 -5.62 -13.94 -1.29
CA ALA A 28 -6.67 -14.95 -1.27
C ALA A 28 -6.29 -16.20 -2.09
N ASP A 29 -5.45 -16.01 -3.11
CA ASP A 29 -4.84 -17.06 -3.92
C ASP A 29 -3.51 -16.51 -4.44
N VAL A 30 -2.56 -17.41 -4.70
CA VAL A 30 -1.19 -17.17 -5.21
C VAL A 30 -0.10 -17.14 -4.12
N GLN A 31 0.47 -18.32 -3.88
CA GLN A 31 1.83 -18.48 -3.39
C GLN A 31 2.78 -18.46 -4.59
N LEU A 32 3.69 -17.50 -4.65
CA LEU A 32 4.84 -17.56 -5.56
C LEU A 32 5.90 -18.48 -4.92
N THR A 33 6.02 -19.70 -5.42
CA THR A 33 6.98 -20.72 -4.96
C THR A 33 8.37 -20.53 -5.57
N ASP A 34 8.83 -19.29 -5.76
CA ASP A 34 10.14 -19.04 -6.36
C ASP A 34 11.16 -18.59 -5.28
N PRO A 35 12.18 -19.39 -4.95
CA PRO A 35 13.16 -19.08 -3.91
C PRO A 35 14.07 -17.89 -4.22
N ILE A 36 13.97 -17.29 -5.43
CA ILE A 36 14.74 -16.11 -5.87
C ILE A 36 13.90 -14.82 -5.84
N ALA A 37 12.62 -14.89 -5.45
CA ALA A 37 11.76 -13.70 -5.41
C ALA A 37 12.35 -12.61 -4.49
N ALA A 38 12.39 -11.37 -4.99
CA ALA A 38 12.70 -10.21 -4.18
C ALA A 38 11.74 -10.16 -2.97
N PRO A 39 12.17 -9.63 -1.81
CA PRO A 39 11.27 -9.48 -0.67
C PRO A 39 10.06 -8.65 -1.08
N ASP A 40 8.88 -9.16 -0.75
CA ASP A 40 7.62 -8.54 -1.12
C ASP A 40 7.43 -7.18 -0.44
N ASN A 41 6.72 -6.28 -1.10
CA ASN A 41 6.52 -4.90 -0.65
C ASN A 41 5.06 -4.66 -0.28
N LEU A 42 4.81 -4.53 1.02
CA LEU A 42 3.47 -4.34 1.58
C LEU A 42 2.76 -3.11 1.02
N ILE A 43 3.52 -2.11 0.57
CA ILE A 43 2.96 -0.89 -0.01
C ILE A 43 2.31 -1.18 -1.37
N ASP A 44 2.90 -2.07 -2.17
CA ASP A 44 2.36 -2.44 -3.48
C ASP A 44 1.03 -3.19 -3.31
N ASP A 45 0.97 -4.12 -2.36
CA ASP A 45 -0.29 -4.81 -2.00
C ASP A 45 -1.38 -3.84 -1.51
N LEU A 46 -0.99 -2.83 -0.72
CA LEU A 46 -1.93 -1.82 -0.24
C LEU A 46 -2.46 -0.94 -1.38
N VAL A 47 -1.61 -0.63 -2.37
CA VAL A 47 -2.02 0.09 -3.57
C VAL A 47 -3.07 -0.73 -4.33
N ASP A 48 -2.81 -2.01 -4.56
CA ASP A 48 -3.73 -2.91 -5.26
C ASP A 48 -5.09 -3.00 -4.56
N VAL A 49 -5.09 -3.19 -3.23
CA VAL A 49 -6.33 -3.25 -2.44
C VAL A 49 -7.09 -1.93 -2.49
N VAL A 50 -6.41 -0.78 -2.37
CA VAL A 50 -7.09 0.52 -2.39
C VAL A 50 -7.70 0.79 -3.77
N ILE A 51 -7.00 0.45 -4.85
CA ILE A 51 -7.53 0.54 -6.22
C ILE A 51 -8.76 -0.36 -6.36
N ALA A 52 -8.69 -1.62 -5.91
CA ALA A 52 -9.82 -2.56 -5.95
C ALA A 52 -11.04 -2.06 -5.17
N MET A 53 -10.83 -1.27 -4.11
CA MET A 53 -11.88 -0.65 -3.29
C MET A 53 -12.34 0.72 -3.82
N ASN A 54 -11.96 1.09 -5.04
CA ASN A 54 -12.25 2.37 -5.70
C ASN A 54 -11.67 3.59 -4.96
N GLY A 55 -10.57 3.42 -4.23
CA GLY A 55 -9.80 4.51 -3.66
C GLY A 55 -8.83 5.11 -4.68
N GLN A 56 -8.32 6.30 -4.38
CA GLN A 56 -7.34 7.02 -5.20
C GLN A 56 -5.92 6.78 -4.68
N ILE A 57 -4.96 6.79 -5.59
CA ILE A 57 -3.53 6.67 -5.26
C ILE A 57 -2.81 7.94 -5.65
N ARG A 58 -1.98 8.45 -4.73
CA ARG A 58 -1.13 9.62 -4.96
C ARG A 58 0.30 9.31 -4.56
N ILE A 59 1.18 9.19 -5.53
CA ILE A 59 2.61 9.05 -5.27
C ILE A 59 3.23 10.44 -5.16
N ILE A 60 4.05 10.66 -4.13
CA ILE A 60 4.84 11.88 -3.94
C ILE A 60 6.30 11.55 -3.58
N PRO A 61 7.27 12.42 -3.91
CA PRO A 61 8.63 12.31 -3.41
C PRO A 61 8.69 12.22 -1.88
N ALA A 62 9.61 11.42 -1.33
CA ALA A 62 9.73 11.19 0.11
C ALA A 62 10.02 12.48 0.90
N ASP A 63 10.82 13.37 0.33
CA ASP A 63 11.15 14.69 0.89
C ASP A 63 9.96 15.66 0.93
N ARG A 64 8.86 15.32 0.26
CA ARG A 64 7.59 16.05 0.28
C ARG A 64 6.54 15.41 1.19
N MET A 65 6.86 14.28 1.84
CA MET A 65 5.98 13.68 2.83
C MET A 65 5.86 14.61 4.04
N PRO A 66 4.64 14.88 4.54
CA PRO A 66 4.45 15.74 5.72
C PRO A 66 5.07 15.18 7.01
N VAL A 67 5.27 13.86 7.06
CA VAL A 67 5.88 13.12 8.16
C VAL A 67 6.72 11.98 7.60
N GLU A 68 7.73 11.54 8.33
CA GLU A 68 8.64 10.46 7.92
C GLU A 68 7.92 9.09 8.00
N THR A 69 7.19 8.76 6.94
CA THR A 69 6.43 7.50 6.80
C THR A 69 6.44 7.05 5.34
N ALA A 70 6.31 5.75 5.11
CA ALA A 70 6.19 5.17 3.78
C ALA A 70 4.88 5.53 3.07
N ALA A 71 3.78 5.68 3.82
CA ALA A 71 2.48 6.06 3.27
C ALA A 71 1.55 6.69 4.32
N LEU A 72 0.55 7.42 3.84
CA LEU A 72 -0.52 8.10 4.58
C LEU A 72 -1.86 7.83 3.88
N ALA A 73 -2.97 7.97 4.59
CA ALA A 73 -4.29 7.79 4.01
C ALA A 73 -5.26 8.90 4.43
N ILE A 74 -6.05 9.37 3.46
CA ILE A 74 -7.25 10.16 3.67
C ILE A 74 -8.42 9.16 3.71
N MET A 75 -9.27 9.29 4.72
CA MET A 75 -10.38 8.37 4.99
C MET A 75 -11.68 8.91 4.42
N ARG A 76 -12.61 8.02 4.04
CA ARG A 76 -13.94 8.39 3.53
C ARG A 76 -14.88 8.92 4.63
N TYR A 77 -14.66 8.51 5.89
CA TYR A 77 -15.43 8.86 7.09
C TYR A 77 -14.73 8.35 8.36
#